data_AF-A0A849TZP9-F1
#
_entry.id   AF-A0A849TZP9-F1
#
_cell.length_a   1.000
_cell.length_b   1.000
_cell.length_c   1.000
_cell.angle_alpha   90.00
_cell.angle_beta   90.00
_cell.angle_gamma   90.00
#
_symmetry.space_group_name_H-M   'P 1'
#
loop_
_entity.id
_entity.type
_entity.pdbx_description
1 polymer ?
#
loop_
_entity_poly.entity_id
_entity_poly.type
_entity_poly.pdbx_seq_one_letter_code
_entity_poly.pdbx_strand_id
1 'polypeptide(L)'
;MSILANKDTRVVIQGGAAGVNAARRMAEFCYLIKRPLNVEAFVYPPDAGKTNEVPYGSGLIAIPIYKTIAEATKNHPTINTSLVYIGADRAMKGGMEALDDAHIKVVSMITEGVPEKDAKLLGAHARKLGKVFNGPSSIGIISAGACRLGVIGGAFDNLVLSKLYR
;
A
#
# COMPACT_ATOMS: atom_id res chain seq x y z
N MET A 1 -12.32 15.67 0.51
CA MET A 1 -11.28 15.19 -0.43
C MET A 1 -11.97 14.49 -1.57
N SER A 2 -11.74 14.90 -2.83
CA SER A 2 -12.32 14.23 -4.01
C SER A 2 -11.41 13.16 -4.61
N ILE A 3 -10.10 13.17 -4.30
CA ILE A 3 -9.11 12.20 -4.83
C ILE A 3 -8.41 11.49 -3.67
N LEU A 4 -8.49 10.15 -3.68
CA LEU A 4 -8.02 9.28 -2.59
C LEU A 4 -6.52 8.96 -2.66
N ALA A 5 -5.96 8.84 -3.86
CA ALA A 5 -4.55 8.56 -4.11
C ALA A 5 -4.02 9.53 -5.16
N ASN A 6 -2.90 10.19 -4.90
CA ASN A 6 -2.38 11.24 -5.75
C ASN A 6 -0.83 11.28 -5.72
N LYS A 7 -0.26 12.35 -6.28
CA LYS A 7 1.19 12.55 -6.39
C LYS A 7 1.91 12.63 -5.02
N ASP A 8 1.18 12.96 -3.95
CA ASP A 8 1.68 13.13 -2.59
C ASP A 8 1.42 11.87 -1.72
N THR A 9 0.79 10.84 -2.28
CA THR A 9 0.61 9.56 -1.61
C THR A 9 1.96 8.89 -1.36
N ARG A 10 2.23 8.52 -0.10
CA ARG A 10 3.41 7.78 0.34
C ARG A 10 2.98 6.56 1.14
N VAL A 11 3.60 5.43 0.83
CA VAL A 11 3.02 4.12 1.13
C VAL A 11 3.93 3.32 2.04
N VAL A 12 3.32 2.75 3.09
CA VAL A 12 3.82 1.56 3.78
C VAL A 12 3.06 0.33 3.29
N ILE A 13 3.77 -0.76 3.01
CA ILE A 13 3.15 -2.05 2.65
C ILE A 13 3.29 -3.01 3.82
N GLN A 14 2.17 -3.48 4.35
CA GLN A 14 2.14 -4.58 5.32
C GLN A 14 2.13 -5.91 4.55
N GLY A 15 3.19 -6.69 4.65
CA GLY A 15 3.26 -8.00 4.00
C GLY A 15 4.64 -8.36 3.46
N GLY A 16 4.88 -9.66 3.31
CA GLY A 16 6.12 -10.23 2.76
C GLY A 16 6.08 -10.29 1.23
N ALA A 17 6.29 -11.48 0.66
CA ALA A 17 6.43 -11.70 -0.79
C ALA A 17 5.29 -11.09 -1.64
N ALA A 18 4.04 -11.19 -1.20
CA ALA A 18 2.90 -10.57 -1.91
C ALA A 18 2.99 -9.04 -1.95
N GLY A 19 3.41 -8.41 -0.84
CA GLY A 19 3.65 -6.98 -0.76
C GLY A 19 4.83 -6.54 -1.64
N VAL A 20 5.91 -7.32 -1.67
CA VAL A 20 7.05 -7.07 -2.57
C VAL A 20 6.63 -7.12 -4.04
N ASN A 21 5.84 -8.12 -4.43
CA ASN A 21 5.30 -8.19 -5.79
C ASN A 21 4.42 -6.99 -6.14
N ALA A 22 3.62 -6.49 -5.20
CA ALA A 22 2.85 -5.27 -5.39
C ALA A 22 3.75 -4.04 -5.57
N ALA A 23 4.80 -3.90 -4.76
CA ALA A 23 5.78 -2.81 -4.89
C ALA A 23 6.46 -2.83 -6.26
N ARG A 24 6.79 -4.00 -6.81
CA ARG A 24 7.32 -4.14 -8.18
C ARG A 24 6.36 -3.58 -9.23
N ARG A 25 5.07 -3.92 -9.14
CA ARG A 25 4.03 -3.44 -10.06
C ARG A 25 3.77 -1.93 -9.92
N MET A 26 3.91 -1.40 -8.71
CA MET A 26 3.86 0.04 -8.45
C MET A 26 5.09 0.74 -9.04
N ALA A 27 6.28 0.15 -8.91
CA ALA A 27 7.53 0.67 -9.48
C ALA A 27 7.49 0.72 -11.01
N GLU A 28 6.97 -0.32 -11.68
CA GLU A 28 6.72 -0.32 -13.13
C GLU A 28 5.85 0.88 -13.55
N PHE A 29 4.77 1.15 -12.82
CA PHE A 29 3.89 2.29 -13.11
C PHE A 29 4.57 3.62 -12.85
N CYS A 30 5.25 3.77 -11.71
CA CYS A 30 6.03 4.98 -11.37
C CYS A 30 7.07 5.29 -12.44
N TYR A 31 7.79 4.27 -12.93
CA TYR A 31 8.74 4.40 -14.02
C TYR A 31 8.06 4.86 -15.32
N LEU A 32 6.94 4.24 -15.69
CA LEU A 32 6.15 4.61 -16.88
C LEU A 32 5.73 6.09 -16.86
N ILE A 33 5.36 6.61 -15.69
CA ILE A 33 4.94 8.02 -15.52
C ILE A 33 6.09 8.96 -15.12
N LYS A 34 7.34 8.48 -15.15
CA LYS A 34 8.57 9.24 -14.82
C LYS A 34 8.55 9.85 -13.41
N ARG A 35 8.13 9.09 -12.41
CA ARG A 35 8.09 9.51 -10.99
C ARG A 35 8.84 8.53 -10.09
N PRO A 36 9.46 8.99 -9.00
CA PRO A 36 10.01 8.11 -7.99
C PRO A 36 8.97 7.12 -7.47
N LEU A 37 9.44 5.93 -7.07
CA LEU A 37 8.61 4.97 -6.35
C LEU A 37 8.10 5.60 -5.05
N ASN A 38 6.82 5.42 -4.76
CA ASN A 38 6.15 6.01 -3.60
C ASN A 38 6.01 5.03 -2.41
N VAL A 39 6.64 3.86 -2.47
CA VAL A 39 6.74 2.90 -1.36
C VAL A 39 7.99 3.26 -0.55
N GLU A 40 7.80 3.69 0.69
CA GLU A 40 8.89 4.16 1.56
C GLU A 40 9.30 3.09 2.59
N ALA A 41 8.39 2.19 2.93
CA ALA A 41 8.64 1.16 3.93
C ALA A 41 7.79 -0.10 3.72
N PHE A 42 8.28 -1.21 4.26
CA PHE A 42 7.49 -2.41 4.51
C PHE A 42 7.30 -2.61 6.01
N VAL A 43 6.20 -3.28 6.38
CA VAL A 43 5.98 -3.83 7.72
C VAL A 43 5.81 -5.33 7.58
N TYR A 44 6.81 -6.05 8.07
CA TYR A 44 6.82 -7.51 8.08
C TYR A 44 7.73 -8.01 9.21
N PRO A 45 7.16 -8.29 10.40
CA PRO A 45 7.94 -8.63 11.60
C PRO A 45 9.02 -9.71 11.44
N PRO A 46 8.81 -10.80 10.67
CA PRO A 46 9.84 -11.84 10.51
C PRO A 46 11.15 -11.34 9.88
N ASP A 47 11.09 -10.28 9.07
CA ASP A 47 12.24 -9.70 8.37
C ASP A 47 12.55 -8.26 8.80
N ALA A 48 12.03 -7.82 9.94
CA ALA A 48 12.31 -6.48 10.46
C ALA A 48 13.82 -6.25 10.62
N GLY A 49 14.30 -5.08 10.19
CA GLY A 49 15.72 -4.72 10.16
C GLY A 49 16.44 -5.09 8.85
N LYS A 50 15.78 -5.80 7.93
CA LYS A 50 16.28 -6.05 6.56
C LYS A 50 15.74 -5.02 5.57
N THR A 51 16.15 -5.15 4.31
CA THR A 51 15.62 -4.38 3.17
C THR A 51 15.05 -5.31 2.11
N ASN A 52 14.03 -4.84 1.39
CA ASN A 52 13.55 -5.43 0.14
C ASN A 52 14.15 -4.67 -1.05
N GLU A 53 14.61 -5.39 -2.07
CA GLU A 53 15.05 -4.79 -3.33
C GLU A 53 13.91 -4.79 -4.36
N VAL A 54 13.55 -3.59 -4.83
CA VAL A 54 12.50 -3.38 -5.83
C VAL A 54 13.12 -2.87 -7.13
N PRO A 55 12.99 -3.59 -8.25
CA PRO A 55 13.42 -3.10 -9.56
C PRO A 55 12.71 -1.81 -9.97
N TYR A 56 13.49 -0.86 -10.49
CA TYR A 56 13.01 0.40 -11.03
C TYR A 56 13.87 0.79 -12.23
N GLY A 57 13.32 0.64 -13.43
CA GLY A 57 14.10 0.73 -14.67
C GLY A 57 15.19 -0.35 -14.69
N SER A 58 16.44 0.05 -14.93
CA SER A 58 17.60 -0.84 -14.91
C SER A 58 18.25 -0.99 -13.52
N GLY A 59 17.74 -0.31 -12.49
CA GLY A 59 18.30 -0.31 -11.14
C GLY A 59 17.43 -1.02 -10.11
N LEU A 60 17.93 -1.06 -8.87
CA LEU A 60 17.24 -1.58 -7.69
C LEU A 60 17.10 -0.47 -6.65
N ILE A 61 15.93 -0.41 -5.99
CA ILE A 61 15.66 0.46 -4.84
C ILE A 61 15.59 -0.43 -3.60
N ALA A 62 16.45 -0.17 -2.62
CA ALA A 62 16.40 -0.83 -1.32
C ALA A 62 15.38 -0.11 -0.41
N ILE A 63 14.40 -0.85 0.11
CA ILE A 63 13.33 -0.32 0.95
C ILE A 63 13.35 -1.03 2.31
N PRO A 64 13.41 -0.30 3.44
CA PRO A 64 13.51 -0.88 4.77
C PRO A 64 12.24 -1.64 5.20
N ILE A 65 12.45 -2.67 6.02
CA ILE A 65 11.39 -3.47 6.65
C ILE A 65 11.37 -3.20 8.14
N TYR A 66 10.20 -2.81 8.67
CA TYR A 66 9.96 -2.55 10.09
C TYR A 66 9.07 -3.61 10.72
N LYS A 67 9.03 -3.62 12.06
CA LYS A 67 8.16 -4.52 12.82
C LYS A 67 6.73 -4.02 12.91
N THR A 68 6.54 -2.71 12.97
CA THR A 68 5.23 -2.06 13.14
C THR A 68 5.05 -0.86 12.23
N ILE A 69 3.81 -0.46 11.99
CA ILE A 69 3.51 0.78 11.25
C ILE A 69 4.05 2.00 12.00
N ALA A 70 3.92 2.01 13.33
CA ALA A 70 4.41 3.12 14.15
C ALA A 70 5.95 3.31 14.01
N GLU A 71 6.72 2.22 13.91
CA GLU A 71 8.15 2.30 13.60
C GLU A 71 8.40 2.84 12.19
N ALA A 72 7.64 2.37 11.20
CA ALA A 72 7.76 2.83 9.83
C ALA A 72 7.45 4.32 9.70
N THR A 73 6.33 4.80 10.26
CA THR A 73 5.91 6.21 10.21
C THR A 73 6.81 7.11 11.06
N LYS A 74 7.40 6.60 12.16
CA LYS A 74 8.42 7.34 12.91
C LYS A 74 9.68 7.61 12.09
N ASN A 75 10.14 6.65 11.29
CA ASN A 75 11.32 6.80 10.44
C ASN A 75 11.01 7.48 9.11
N HIS A 76 9.76 7.38 8.64
CA HIS A 76 9.26 7.93 7.37
C HIS A 76 7.96 8.71 7.63
N PRO A 77 8.04 9.93 8.19
CA PRO A 77 6.87 10.71 8.63
C PRO A 77 5.98 11.17 7.47
N THR A 78 6.45 11.04 6.23
CA THR A 78 5.70 11.33 5.00
C THR A 78 4.67 10.26 4.65
N ILE A 79 4.80 9.05 5.19
CA ILE A 79 3.87 7.94 4.94
C ILE A 79 2.45 8.33 5.38
N ASN A 80 1.51 8.25 4.45
CA ASN A 80 0.11 8.61 4.70
C ASN A 80 -0.88 7.52 4.26
N THR A 81 -0.39 6.41 3.70
CA THR A 81 -1.20 5.33 3.14
C THR A 81 -0.64 3.97 3.53
N SER A 82 -1.50 3.04 3.95
CA SER A 82 -1.13 1.65 4.21
C SER A 82 -1.78 0.71 3.19
N LEU A 83 -0.98 -0.15 2.56
CA LEU A 83 -1.47 -1.28 1.76
C LEU A 83 -1.34 -2.57 2.55
N VAL A 84 -2.44 -3.30 2.70
CA VAL A 84 -2.50 -4.51 3.53
C VAL A 84 -2.49 -5.75 2.63
N TYR A 85 -1.35 -6.45 2.64
CA TYR A 85 -1.03 -7.67 1.90
C TYR A 85 -0.67 -8.83 2.88
N ILE A 86 -1.46 -8.98 3.94
CA ILE A 86 -1.32 -10.06 4.93
C ILE A 86 -2.48 -11.05 4.80
N GLY A 87 -2.33 -12.26 5.37
CA GLY A 87 -3.39 -13.28 5.35
C GLY A 87 -4.65 -12.87 6.14
N ALA A 88 -5.79 -13.50 5.81
CA ALA A 88 -7.07 -13.22 6.45
C ALA A 88 -7.04 -13.39 7.97
N ASP A 89 -6.27 -14.38 8.45
CA ASP A 89 -5.99 -14.67 9.86
C ASP A 89 -5.41 -13.48 10.64
N ARG A 90 -4.74 -12.55 9.95
CA ARG A 90 -4.08 -11.38 10.53
C ARG A 90 -4.65 -10.05 10.06
N ALA A 91 -5.60 -10.06 9.12
CA ALA A 91 -6.15 -8.87 8.48
C ALA A 91 -6.77 -7.87 9.47
N MET A 92 -7.53 -8.38 10.46
CA MET A 92 -8.13 -7.54 11.50
C MET A 92 -7.07 -6.76 12.29
N LYS A 93 -6.01 -7.45 12.75
CA LYS A 93 -4.93 -6.83 13.52
C LYS A 93 -4.16 -5.80 12.69
N GLY A 94 -3.73 -6.16 11.48
CA GLY A 94 -2.97 -5.24 10.62
C GLY A 94 -3.81 -4.07 10.09
N GLY A 95 -5.11 -4.28 9.87
CA GLY A 95 -6.06 -3.23 9.53
C GLY A 95 -6.24 -2.23 10.67
N MET A 96 -6.44 -2.71 11.90
CA MET A 96 -6.56 -1.84 13.08
C MET A 96 -5.25 -1.08 13.35
N GLU A 97 -4.09 -1.74 13.27
CA GLU A 97 -2.79 -1.08 13.43
C GLU A 97 -2.61 0.09 12.45
N ALA A 98 -3.02 -0.09 11.18
CA ALA A 98 -2.96 0.98 10.18
C ALA A 98 -3.98 2.09 10.45
N LEU A 99 -5.18 1.73 10.88
CA LEU A 99 -6.23 2.70 11.20
C LEU A 99 -5.89 3.50 12.46
N ASP A 100 -5.14 2.96 13.41
CA ASP A 100 -4.79 3.66 14.65
C ASP A 100 -3.58 4.60 14.50
N ASP A 101 -2.70 4.40 13.51
CA ASP A 101 -1.56 5.30 13.29
C ASP A 101 -1.99 6.69 12.79
N ALA A 102 -1.59 7.76 13.48
CA ALA A 102 -2.07 9.12 13.20
C ALA A 102 -1.69 9.66 11.80
N HIS A 103 -0.60 9.17 11.19
CA HIS A 103 -0.12 9.61 9.88
C HIS A 103 -0.94 8.99 8.74
N ILE A 104 -1.41 7.75 8.93
CA ILE A 104 -2.19 7.03 7.92
C ILE A 104 -3.58 7.63 7.77
N LYS A 105 -3.92 8.05 6.55
CA LYS A 105 -5.25 8.59 6.18
C LYS A 105 -6.04 7.61 5.32
N VAL A 106 -5.35 6.75 4.58
CA VAL A 106 -5.93 5.76 3.67
C VAL A 106 -5.38 4.38 3.99
N VAL A 107 -6.27 3.41 4.16
CA VAL A 107 -5.92 1.98 4.27
C VAL A 107 -6.59 1.25 3.12
N SER A 108 -5.79 0.60 2.27
CA SER A 108 -6.29 -0.26 1.20
C SER A 108 -5.96 -1.71 1.53
N MET A 109 -6.99 -2.52 1.76
CA MET A 109 -6.84 -3.91 2.17
C MET A 109 -7.15 -4.85 1.01
N ILE A 110 -6.11 -5.57 0.58
CA ILE A 110 -6.16 -6.49 -0.56
C ILE A 110 -6.58 -7.89 -0.12
N THR A 111 -6.38 -8.22 1.15
CA THR A 111 -6.69 -9.51 1.74
C THR A 111 -8.12 -9.96 1.44
N GLU A 112 -8.25 -11.11 0.80
CA GLU A 112 -9.51 -11.82 0.62
C GLU A 112 -9.79 -12.79 1.77
N GLY A 113 -11.05 -13.20 1.93
CA GLY A 113 -11.46 -14.18 2.96
C GLY A 113 -11.52 -13.62 4.38
N VAL A 114 -11.47 -12.29 4.55
CA VAL A 114 -11.66 -11.66 5.86
C VAL A 114 -13.09 -11.89 6.34
N PRO A 115 -13.32 -12.38 7.58
CA PRO A 115 -14.65 -12.54 8.12
C PRO A 115 -15.46 -11.25 8.06
N GLU A 116 -16.72 -11.33 7.65
CA GLU A 116 -17.57 -10.13 7.50
C GLU A 116 -17.69 -9.30 8.79
N LYS A 117 -17.68 -9.97 9.95
CA LYS A 117 -17.67 -9.31 11.26
C LYS A 117 -16.47 -8.36 11.38
N ASP A 118 -15.29 -8.83 11.02
CA ASP A 118 -14.05 -8.05 11.11
C ASP A 118 -14.04 -6.93 10.07
N ALA A 119 -14.51 -7.21 8.85
CA ALA A 119 -14.69 -6.19 7.81
C ALA A 119 -15.61 -5.04 8.26
N LYS A 120 -16.75 -5.38 8.91
CA LYS A 120 -17.69 -4.39 9.48
C LYS A 120 -17.03 -3.55 10.58
N LEU A 121 -16.25 -4.18 11.46
CA LEU A 121 -15.54 -3.48 12.55
C LEU A 121 -14.46 -2.54 12.00
N LEU A 122 -13.65 -3.00 11.04
CA LEU A 122 -12.63 -2.17 10.37
C LEU A 122 -13.27 -0.96 9.69
N GLY A 123 -14.34 -1.17 8.92
CA GLY A 123 -15.05 -0.09 8.23
C GLY A 123 -15.70 0.90 9.21
N ALA A 124 -16.29 0.42 10.31
CA ALA A 124 -16.87 1.27 11.34
C ALA A 124 -15.79 2.11 12.06
N HIS A 125 -14.67 1.49 12.39
CA HIS A 125 -13.55 2.17 13.04
C HIS A 125 -12.92 3.24 12.14
N ALA A 126 -12.71 2.93 10.86
CA ALA A 126 -12.23 3.90 9.88
C ALA A 126 -13.14 5.13 9.78
N ARG A 127 -14.47 4.93 9.73
CA ARG A 127 -15.45 6.03 9.75
C ARG A 127 -15.37 6.86 11.02
N LYS A 128 -15.26 6.22 12.19
CA LYS A 128 -15.10 6.90 13.48
C LYS A 128 -13.87 7.81 13.50
N LEU A 129 -12.79 7.39 12.85
CA LEU A 129 -11.53 8.13 12.77
C LEU A 129 -11.47 9.12 11.59
N GLY A 130 -12.50 9.20 10.76
CA GLY A 130 -12.49 10.04 9.55
C GLY A 130 -11.47 9.60 8.50
N LYS A 131 -11.11 8.31 8.48
CA LYS A 131 -10.13 7.72 7.55
C LYS A 131 -10.84 6.96 6.44
N VAL A 132 -10.12 6.78 5.33
CA VAL A 132 -10.61 6.00 4.19
C VAL A 132 -10.16 4.55 4.33
N PHE A 133 -11.13 3.63 4.27
CA PHE A 133 -10.87 2.20 4.23
C PHE A 133 -11.41 1.62 2.92
N ASN A 134 -10.49 1.22 2.04
CA ASN A 134 -10.77 0.56 0.77
C ASN A 134 -10.52 -0.94 0.90
N GLY A 135 -11.55 -1.71 1.21
CA GLY A 135 -11.48 -3.16 1.34
C GLY A 135 -12.45 -3.72 2.38
N PRO A 136 -12.27 -4.97 2.84
CA PRO A 136 -11.27 -5.95 2.35
C PRO A 136 -11.51 -6.38 0.88
N SER A 137 -10.72 -7.32 0.38
CA SER A 137 -10.82 -7.82 -1.00
C SER A 137 -10.73 -6.73 -2.09
N SER A 138 -10.02 -5.63 -1.82
CA SER A 138 -9.79 -4.60 -2.81
C SER A 138 -8.68 -5.01 -3.77
N ILE A 139 -8.75 -4.60 -5.04
CA ILE A 139 -7.62 -4.76 -5.98
C ILE A 139 -6.60 -3.60 -5.85
N GLY A 140 -6.99 -2.50 -5.20
CA GLY A 140 -6.20 -1.29 -5.06
C GLY A 140 -6.92 -0.01 -5.50
N ILE A 141 -6.15 1.04 -5.78
CA ILE A 141 -6.63 2.35 -6.26
C ILE A 141 -5.68 2.83 -7.36
N ILE A 142 -6.22 3.42 -8.42
CA ILE A 142 -5.41 4.08 -9.44
C ILE A 142 -5.92 5.49 -9.72
N SER A 143 -4.98 6.41 -9.88
CA SER A 143 -5.17 7.73 -10.46
C SER A 143 -4.18 7.87 -11.59
N ALA A 144 -4.71 7.92 -12.82
CA ALA A 144 -3.90 7.92 -14.04
C ALA A 144 -2.89 9.09 -14.03
N GLY A 145 -1.66 8.82 -14.48
CA GLY A 145 -0.55 9.78 -14.46
C GLY A 145 -0.06 10.23 -13.08
N ALA A 146 -0.61 9.70 -11.98
CA ALA A 146 -0.36 10.19 -10.63
C ALA A 146 0.06 9.11 -9.63
N CYS A 147 -0.77 8.09 -9.42
CA CYS A 147 -0.57 7.10 -8.36
C CYS A 147 -1.23 5.76 -8.70
N ARG A 148 -0.55 4.67 -8.36
CA ARG A 148 -1.09 3.31 -8.39
C ARG A 148 -0.82 2.68 -7.03
N LEU A 149 -1.86 2.16 -6.40
CA LEU A 149 -1.78 1.41 -5.15
C LEU A 149 -2.07 -0.05 -5.44
N GLY A 150 -1.06 -0.90 -5.25
CA GLY A 150 -1.17 -2.33 -5.49
C GLY A 150 -1.06 -2.73 -6.96
N VAL A 151 -1.80 -3.77 -7.35
CA VAL A 151 -1.69 -4.43 -8.66
C VAL A 151 -2.80 -4.05 -9.64
N ILE A 152 -3.72 -3.15 -9.25
CA ILE A 152 -4.78 -2.62 -10.11
C ILE A 152 -4.25 -2.13 -11.46
N GLY A 153 -4.96 -2.42 -12.56
CA GLY A 153 -4.50 -2.07 -13.92
C GLY A 153 -3.51 -3.07 -14.54
N GLY A 154 -3.14 -4.15 -13.85
CA GLY A 154 -2.43 -5.28 -14.46
C GLY A 154 -0.97 -5.02 -14.84
N ALA A 155 -0.50 -5.70 -15.88
CA ALA A 155 0.87 -5.59 -16.36
C ALA A 155 1.12 -4.27 -17.13
N PHE A 156 2.40 -3.98 -17.38
CA PHE A 156 2.86 -2.74 -18.00
C PHE A 156 2.21 -2.46 -19.37
N ASP A 157 2.08 -3.49 -20.20
CA ASP A 157 1.41 -3.42 -21.50
C ASP A 157 -0.05 -2.95 -21.38
N ASN A 158 -0.80 -3.49 -20.41
CA ASN A 158 -2.17 -3.07 -20.17
C ASN A 158 -2.26 -1.61 -19.69
N LEU A 159 -1.30 -1.14 -18.89
CA LEU A 159 -1.23 0.27 -18.47
C LEU A 159 -1.05 1.21 -19.67
N VAL A 160 -0.24 0.82 -20.65
CA VAL A 160 0.00 1.57 -21.89
C VAL A 160 -1.23 1.53 -22.81
N LEU A 161 -1.77 0.33 -23.07
CA LEU A 161 -2.96 0.13 -23.91
C LEU A 161 -4.18 0.90 -23.37
N SER A 162 -4.38 0.84 -22.06
CA SER A 162 -5.45 1.55 -21.35
C SER A 162 -5.13 3.02 -21.09
N LYS A 163 -3.96 3.50 -21.52
CA LYS A 163 -3.60 4.92 -21.47
C LYS A 163 -3.60 5.50 -20.03
N LEU A 164 -3.31 4.67 -19.02
CA LEU A 164 -3.36 5.01 -17.58
C LEU A 164 -2.15 5.82 -17.09
N TYR A 165 -1.18 6.08 -17.96
CA TYR A 165 0.08 6.75 -17.63
C TYR A 165 0.03 8.29 -17.65
N ARG A 166 -1.13 8.89 -17.97
CA ARG A 166 -1.29 10.35 -18.07
C ARG A 166 -2.45 10.86 -17.23
#